data_AF-A0A921JEH1-F1
#
_entry.id   AF-A0A921JEH1-F1
#
_cell.length_a   1.000
_cell.length_b   1.000
_cell.length_c   1.000
_cell.angle_alpha   90.00
_cell.angle_beta   90.00
_cell.angle_gamma   90.00
#
_symmetry.space_group_name_H-M   'P 1'
#
loop_
_entity.id
_entity.type
_entity.pdbx_description
1 polymer ?
#
loop_
_entity_poly.entity_id
_entity_poly.type
_entity_poly.pdbx_seq_one_letter_code
_entity_poly.pdbx_strand_id
1 'polypeptide(L)'
;MTIFFTSDTHFGDPRILRIDRRPFSDLAAHDAALIEAWNGAVGPDDTVWHLGDFALGPPPERVAALLAALNGHKHLIVGNNDGPATMAAPGWASVAHYAETDVEGRRLVLCHYAFRTWNGLGRGAINLHGHSHGRLKPIPRQYDVGVDAQGLSPVTLDAILVSRRGRGTGAGRPQAGTPDRPTPEREADAGAETPTAQNSGTKRRRPRATGSEPSA
;
A
#
# COMPACT_ATOMS: atom_id res chain seq x y z
N MET A 1 20.26 -18.09 -6.16
CA MET A 1 18.80 -17.91 -6.32
C MET A 1 18.25 -17.34 -5.04
N THR A 2 17.81 -16.09 -5.13
CA THR A 2 17.25 -15.29 -4.04
C THR A 2 15.75 -15.15 -4.25
N ILE A 3 14.98 -15.03 -3.15
CA ILE A 3 13.53 -14.83 -3.21
C ILE A 3 13.20 -13.38 -2.84
N PHE A 4 12.49 -12.72 -3.74
CA PHE A 4 12.01 -11.35 -3.58
C PHE A 4 10.49 -11.29 -3.48
N PHE A 5 10.01 -10.21 -2.87
CA PHE A 5 8.60 -9.90 -2.70
C PHE A 5 8.36 -8.45 -3.13
N THR A 6 7.24 -8.21 -3.78
CA THR A 6 6.77 -6.87 -4.15
C THR A 6 5.26 -6.90 -4.33
N SER A 7 4.61 -5.75 -4.48
CA SER A 7 3.19 -5.62 -4.78
C SER A 7 2.87 -4.22 -5.32
N ASP A 8 1.66 -4.05 -5.86
CA ASP A 8 1.09 -2.75 -6.19
C ASP A 8 1.95 -1.98 -7.20
N THR A 9 2.57 -2.67 -8.17
CA THR A 9 3.33 -1.97 -9.22
C THR A 9 2.45 -1.04 -10.03
N HIS A 10 1.18 -1.40 -10.25
CA HIS A 10 0.20 -0.56 -10.95
C HIS A 10 0.71 -0.03 -12.29
N PHE A 11 1.37 -0.88 -13.10
CA PHE A 11 1.83 -0.47 -14.42
C PHE A 11 0.69 0.07 -15.27
N GLY A 12 0.93 1.23 -15.90
CA GLY A 12 -0.03 1.92 -16.75
C GLY A 12 -1.27 2.50 -16.06
N ASP A 13 -1.35 2.51 -14.73
CA ASP A 13 -2.50 3.04 -14.01
C ASP A 13 -2.36 4.56 -13.77
N PRO A 14 -3.12 5.43 -14.46
CA PRO A 14 -3.00 6.89 -14.29
C PRO A 14 -3.36 7.39 -12.88
N ARG A 15 -4.02 6.57 -12.04
CA ARG A 15 -4.38 6.94 -10.67
C ARG A 15 -3.15 7.11 -9.79
N ILE A 16 -2.06 6.38 -10.06
CA ILE A 16 -0.81 6.46 -9.28
C ILE A 16 -0.11 7.80 -9.38
N LEU A 17 -0.40 8.59 -10.42
CA LEU A 17 0.18 9.93 -10.58
C LEU A 17 -0.58 10.99 -9.77
N ARG A 18 -1.79 10.64 -9.30
CA ARG A 18 -2.73 11.59 -8.69
C ARG A 18 -3.04 11.28 -7.23
N ILE A 19 -3.19 10.01 -6.90
CA ILE A 19 -3.71 9.53 -5.61
C ILE A 19 -2.56 9.01 -4.75
N ASP A 20 -1.70 8.21 -5.35
CA ASP A 20 -0.49 7.72 -4.71
C ASP A 20 0.63 8.73 -5.00
N ARG A 21 1.43 9.06 -3.99
CA ARG A 21 2.38 10.19 -4.05
C ARG A 21 3.66 9.81 -4.81
N ARG A 22 3.54 9.01 -5.88
CA ARG A 22 4.70 8.58 -6.66
C ARG A 22 5.22 9.78 -7.46
N PRO A 23 6.51 10.14 -7.33
CA PRO A 23 7.03 11.41 -7.83
C PRO A 23 7.39 11.35 -9.33
N PHE A 24 6.45 10.95 -10.18
CA PHE A 24 6.65 10.81 -11.62
C PHE A 24 5.85 11.86 -12.40
N SER A 25 6.44 12.38 -13.48
CA SER A 25 5.80 13.34 -14.38
C SER A 25 4.68 12.72 -15.21
N ASP A 26 4.84 11.44 -15.56
CA ASP A 26 3.97 10.68 -16.44
C ASP A 26 4.14 9.17 -16.21
N LEU A 27 3.27 8.38 -16.87
CA LEU A 27 3.26 6.93 -16.74
C LEU A 27 4.48 6.26 -17.39
N ALA A 28 5.06 6.84 -18.44
CA ALA A 28 6.22 6.24 -19.09
C ALA A 28 7.45 6.31 -18.17
N ALA A 29 7.66 7.45 -17.51
CA ALA A 29 8.70 7.63 -16.50
C ALA A 29 8.49 6.70 -15.29
N HIS A 30 7.25 6.59 -14.81
CA HIS A 30 6.90 5.65 -13.73
C HIS A 30 7.23 4.20 -14.09
N ASP A 31 6.71 3.72 -15.23
CA ASP A 31 6.89 2.32 -15.63
C ASP A 31 8.37 2.01 -15.87
N ALA A 32 9.12 2.93 -16.49
CA ALA A 32 10.55 2.78 -16.71
C ALA A 32 11.34 2.69 -15.38
N ALA A 33 11.04 3.56 -14.42
CA ALA A 33 11.71 3.55 -13.12
C ALA A 33 11.43 2.28 -12.32
N LEU A 34 10.20 1.75 -12.39
CA LEU A 34 9.87 0.46 -11.76
C LEU A 34 10.63 -0.70 -12.40
N ILE A 35 10.74 -0.73 -13.74
CA ILE A 35 11.50 -1.75 -14.46
C ILE A 35 12.99 -1.68 -14.09
N GLU A 36 13.55 -0.48 -14.05
CA GLU A 36 14.94 -0.24 -13.67
C GLU A 36 15.21 -0.72 -12.23
N ALA A 37 14.38 -0.30 -11.27
CA ALA A 37 14.51 -0.70 -9.87
C ALA A 37 14.35 -2.22 -9.70
N TRP A 38 13.38 -2.83 -10.39
CA TRP A 38 13.19 -4.27 -10.38
C TRP A 38 14.42 -5.01 -10.89
N ASN A 39 14.90 -4.67 -12.08
CA ASN A 39 15.99 -5.38 -12.74
C ASN A 39 17.36 -5.09 -12.11
N GLY A 40 17.50 -3.96 -11.40
CA GLY A 40 18.66 -3.66 -10.57
C GLY A 40 18.74 -4.52 -9.31
N ALA A 41 17.59 -4.96 -8.77
CA ALA A 41 17.52 -5.80 -7.58
C ALA A 41 17.45 -7.31 -7.89
N VAL A 42 16.77 -7.69 -8.97
CA VAL A 42 16.40 -9.07 -9.29
C VAL A 42 17.22 -9.58 -10.47
N GLY A 43 17.94 -10.68 -10.27
CA GLY A 43 18.63 -11.40 -11.34
C GLY A 43 17.69 -12.31 -12.16
N PRO A 44 18.12 -12.76 -13.35
CA PRO A 44 17.28 -13.57 -14.23
C PRO A 44 16.83 -14.92 -13.62
N ASP A 45 17.66 -15.50 -12.76
CA ASP A 45 17.41 -16.81 -12.10
C ASP A 45 16.77 -16.68 -10.70
N ASP A 46 16.45 -15.46 -10.26
CA ASP A 46 15.82 -15.24 -8.96
C ASP A 46 14.32 -15.50 -9.01
N THR A 47 13.69 -15.68 -7.84
CA THR A 47 12.23 -15.84 -7.75
C THR A 47 11.59 -14.60 -7.19
N VAL A 48 10.48 -14.15 -7.78
CA VAL A 48 9.71 -13.00 -7.28
C VAL A 48 8.27 -13.40 -7.02
N TRP A 49 7.77 -13.12 -5.83
CA TRP A 49 6.35 -13.12 -5.52
C TRP A 49 5.79 -11.71 -5.64
N HIS A 50 4.92 -11.50 -6.63
CA HIS A 50 4.17 -10.27 -6.82
C HIS A 50 2.81 -10.39 -6.12
N LEU A 51 2.58 -9.59 -5.08
CA LEU A 51 1.40 -9.69 -4.21
C LEU A 51 0.22 -8.85 -4.68
N GLY A 52 0.01 -8.80 -6.00
CA GLY A 52 -1.20 -8.28 -6.63
C GLY A 52 -1.08 -6.84 -7.09
N ASP A 53 -2.06 -6.43 -7.90
CA ASP A 53 -2.16 -5.11 -8.53
C ASP A 53 -0.94 -4.82 -9.43
N PHE A 54 -0.65 -5.75 -10.34
CA PHE A 54 0.48 -5.68 -11.26
C PHE A 54 0.32 -4.55 -12.28
N ALA A 55 -0.80 -4.54 -13.01
CA ALA A 55 -1.09 -3.57 -14.06
C ALA A 55 -2.58 -3.28 -14.14
N LEU A 56 -2.94 -2.02 -14.46
CA LEU A 56 -4.33 -1.63 -14.70
C LEU A 56 -4.42 -0.61 -15.82
N GLY A 57 -5.20 -0.92 -16.86
CA GLY A 57 -5.41 -0.03 -18.00
C GLY A 57 -4.70 -0.49 -19.29
N PRO A 58 -3.43 -0.95 -19.25
CA PRO A 58 -2.77 -1.47 -20.43
C PRO A 58 -3.52 -2.63 -21.10
N PRO A 59 -3.47 -2.74 -22.43
CA PRO A 59 -4.01 -3.89 -23.14
C PRO A 59 -3.16 -5.16 -22.90
N PRO A 60 -3.70 -6.37 -23.14
CA PRO A 60 -3.04 -7.63 -22.79
C PRO A 60 -1.61 -7.78 -23.33
N GLU A 61 -1.35 -7.35 -24.56
CA GLU A 61 -0.03 -7.39 -25.19
C GLU A 61 0.99 -6.50 -24.46
N ARG A 62 0.56 -5.36 -23.92
CA ARG A 62 1.42 -4.49 -23.13
C ARG A 62 1.69 -5.10 -21.76
N VAL A 63 0.70 -5.74 -21.13
CA VAL A 63 0.89 -6.46 -19.88
C VAL A 63 1.90 -7.60 -20.05
N ALA A 64 1.79 -8.38 -21.12
CA ALA A 64 2.75 -9.43 -21.46
C ALA A 64 4.17 -8.87 -21.70
N ALA A 65 4.28 -7.76 -22.44
CA ALA A 65 5.56 -7.11 -22.69
C ALA A 65 6.21 -6.56 -21.41
N LEU A 66 5.42 -5.97 -20.51
CA LEU A 66 5.88 -5.51 -19.19
C LEU A 66 6.41 -6.70 -18.39
N LEU A 67 5.63 -7.79 -18.30
CA LEU A 67 6.02 -8.97 -17.54
C LEU A 67 7.30 -9.63 -18.09
N ALA A 68 7.46 -9.68 -19.41
CA ALA A 68 8.64 -10.21 -20.08
C ALA A 68 9.90 -9.36 -19.87
N ALA A 69 9.75 -8.05 -19.67
CA ALA A 69 10.87 -7.13 -19.42
C ALA A 69 11.43 -7.21 -17.99
N LEU A 70 10.73 -7.87 -17.07
CA LEU A 70 11.13 -8.00 -15.67
C LEU A 70 11.91 -9.31 -15.45
N ASN A 71 13.06 -9.21 -14.80
CA ASN A 71 13.89 -10.35 -14.44
C ASN A 71 13.20 -11.29 -13.43
N GLY A 72 13.66 -12.54 -13.40
CA GLY A 72 13.26 -13.56 -12.44
C GLY A 72 12.08 -14.42 -12.87
N HIS A 73 11.90 -15.53 -12.15
CA HIS A 73 10.74 -16.41 -12.19
C HIS A 73 9.64 -15.82 -11.30
N LYS A 74 8.52 -15.41 -11.91
CA LYS A 74 7.54 -14.54 -11.25
C LYS A 74 6.27 -15.31 -10.90
N HIS A 75 5.82 -15.21 -9.66
CA HIS A 75 4.56 -15.76 -9.18
C HIS A 75 3.61 -14.61 -8.85
N LEU A 76 2.35 -14.69 -9.30
CA LEU A 76 1.32 -13.71 -8.97
C LEU A 76 0.42 -14.23 -7.84
N ILE A 77 0.31 -13.44 -6.78
CA ILE A 77 -0.82 -13.47 -5.86
C ILE A 77 -1.80 -12.37 -6.27
N VAL A 78 -2.98 -12.75 -6.75
CA VAL A 78 -3.93 -11.87 -7.44
C VAL A 78 -4.49 -10.78 -6.51
N GLY A 79 -4.37 -9.53 -6.93
CA GLY A 79 -4.99 -8.34 -6.33
C GLY A 79 -6.33 -7.97 -6.97
N ASN A 80 -7.01 -6.94 -6.45
CA ASN A 80 -8.34 -6.55 -6.95
C ASN A 80 -8.30 -5.89 -8.34
N ASN A 81 -7.16 -5.33 -8.75
CA ASN A 81 -6.99 -4.69 -10.06
C ASN A 81 -6.43 -5.65 -11.12
N ASP A 82 -6.06 -6.88 -10.74
CA ASP A 82 -5.56 -7.89 -11.66
C ASP A 82 -6.71 -8.56 -12.42
N GLY A 83 -7.05 -7.99 -13.58
CA GLY A 83 -8.08 -8.55 -14.46
C GLY A 83 -7.64 -9.83 -15.21
N PRO A 84 -8.55 -10.43 -16.00
CA PRO A 84 -8.28 -11.65 -16.75
C PRO A 84 -7.04 -11.58 -17.65
N ALA A 85 -6.79 -10.42 -18.27
CA ALA A 85 -5.61 -10.21 -19.11
C ALA A 85 -4.30 -10.34 -18.32
N THR A 86 -4.25 -9.79 -17.10
CA THR A 86 -3.08 -9.86 -16.23
C THR A 86 -2.85 -11.28 -15.73
N MET A 87 -3.91 -11.96 -15.29
CA MET A 87 -3.83 -13.34 -14.81
C MET A 87 -3.45 -14.34 -15.92
N ALA A 88 -3.83 -14.08 -17.17
CA ALA A 88 -3.51 -14.92 -18.31
C ALA A 88 -2.19 -14.55 -19.01
N ALA A 89 -1.51 -13.49 -18.57
CA ALA A 89 -0.30 -13.02 -19.23
C ALA A 89 0.81 -14.10 -19.22
N PRO A 90 1.47 -14.35 -20.37
CA PRO A 90 2.55 -15.33 -20.43
C PRO A 90 3.76 -14.79 -19.66
N GLY A 91 4.32 -15.61 -18.76
CA GLY A 91 5.51 -15.26 -17.96
C GLY A 91 5.33 -15.46 -16.45
N TRP A 92 4.10 -15.69 -15.98
CA TRP A 92 3.87 -16.15 -14.61
C TRP A 92 4.22 -17.63 -14.48
N ALA A 93 5.05 -17.96 -13.49
CA ALA A 93 5.31 -19.33 -13.06
C ALA A 93 4.11 -19.92 -12.30
N SER A 94 3.35 -19.09 -11.60
CA SER A 94 2.03 -19.45 -11.07
C SER A 94 1.15 -18.22 -10.85
N VAL A 95 -0.16 -18.44 -10.79
CA VAL A 95 -1.16 -17.43 -10.44
C VAL A 95 -2.11 -18.03 -9.40
N ALA A 96 -2.28 -17.35 -8.25
CA ALA A 96 -3.15 -17.80 -7.17
C ALA A 96 -3.70 -16.60 -6.38
N HIS A 97 -4.75 -16.77 -5.58
CA HIS A 97 -5.22 -15.71 -4.67
C HIS A 97 -4.55 -15.73 -3.30
N TYR A 98 -3.87 -16.84 -2.98
CA TYR A 98 -3.28 -17.13 -1.69
C TYR A 98 -2.15 -18.14 -1.86
N ALA A 99 -1.07 -17.99 -1.10
CA ALA A 99 -0.05 -19.02 -0.97
C ALA A 99 0.53 -19.09 0.44
N GLU A 100 0.96 -20.28 0.82
CA GLU A 100 1.87 -20.47 1.95
C GLU A 100 3.17 -21.07 1.45
N THR A 101 4.29 -20.58 1.97
CA THR A 101 5.62 -21.09 1.60
C THR A 101 6.59 -20.94 2.76
N ASP A 102 7.73 -21.61 2.69
CA ASP A 102 8.82 -21.50 3.65
C ASP A 102 10.04 -20.88 2.97
N VAL A 103 10.53 -19.76 3.51
CA VAL A 103 11.72 -19.07 3.02
C VAL A 103 12.66 -18.87 4.19
N GLU A 104 13.91 -19.35 4.07
CA GLU A 104 14.94 -19.21 5.11
C GLU A 104 14.48 -19.72 6.49
N GLY A 105 13.73 -20.82 6.50
CA GLY A 105 13.17 -21.43 7.71
C GLY A 105 12.00 -20.66 8.33
N ARG A 106 11.39 -19.71 7.59
CA ARG A 106 10.26 -18.90 8.05
C ARG A 106 9.02 -19.21 7.21
N ARG A 107 7.95 -19.60 7.90
CA ARG A 107 6.63 -19.77 7.29
C ARG A 107 6.05 -18.41 6.90
N LEU A 108 5.72 -18.27 5.62
CA LEU A 108 5.10 -17.10 5.04
C LEU A 108 3.67 -17.40 4.60
N VAL A 109 2.78 -16.43 4.79
CA VAL A 109 1.40 -16.40 4.30
C VAL A 109 1.25 -15.20 3.38
N LEU A 110 1.05 -15.46 2.10
CA LEU A 110 1.03 -14.47 1.03
C LEU A 110 -0.43 -14.23 0.60
N CYS A 111 -0.86 -12.98 0.67
CA CYS A 111 -2.15 -12.53 0.14
C CYS A 111 -2.01 -11.07 -0.26
N HIS A 112 -2.72 -10.61 -1.28
CA HIS A 112 -2.75 -9.17 -1.59
C HIS A 112 -3.25 -8.34 -0.40
N TYR A 113 -4.25 -8.84 0.31
CA TYR A 113 -4.85 -8.14 1.46
C TYR A 113 -4.15 -8.45 2.78
N ALA A 114 -4.04 -7.44 3.63
CA ALA A 114 -3.57 -7.58 5.01
C ALA A 114 -4.59 -8.36 5.85
N PHE A 115 -4.14 -9.44 6.49
CA PHE A 115 -5.02 -10.22 7.36
C PHE A 115 -5.07 -9.72 8.81
N ARG A 116 -6.23 -9.87 9.45
CA ARG A 116 -6.33 -9.67 10.90
C ARG A 116 -5.73 -10.85 11.68
N THR A 117 -5.88 -12.07 11.16
CA THR A 117 -5.33 -13.32 11.68
C THR A 117 -4.98 -14.24 10.50
N TRP A 118 -3.97 -15.10 10.66
CA TRP A 118 -3.55 -16.04 9.60
C TRP A 118 -3.02 -17.35 10.19
N ASN A 119 -2.93 -18.36 9.32
CA ASN A 119 -2.45 -19.68 9.69
C ASN A 119 -1.02 -19.61 10.26
N GLY A 120 -0.81 -20.20 11.43
CA GLY A 120 0.50 -20.23 12.09
C GLY A 120 0.95 -18.93 12.76
N LEU A 121 0.10 -17.89 12.86
CA LEU A 121 0.44 -16.63 13.57
C LEU A 121 0.99 -16.90 14.98
N GLY A 122 0.31 -17.75 15.77
CA GLY A 122 0.75 -18.13 17.12
C GLY A 122 2.04 -18.95 17.16
N ARG A 123 2.45 -19.54 16.03
CA ARG A 123 3.71 -20.28 15.85
C ARG A 123 4.79 -19.44 15.15
N GLY A 124 4.50 -18.17 14.90
CA GLY A 124 5.46 -17.21 14.38
C GLY A 124 5.47 -17.02 12.87
N ALA A 125 4.49 -17.56 12.13
CA ALA A 125 4.33 -17.31 10.69
C ALA A 125 4.17 -15.80 10.40
N ILE A 126 4.63 -15.38 9.23
CA ILE A 126 4.64 -14.00 8.77
C ILE A 126 3.60 -13.82 7.67
N ASN A 127 2.77 -12.78 7.74
CA ASN A 127 1.91 -12.37 6.64
C ASN A 127 2.59 -11.27 5.83
N LEU A 128 2.77 -11.50 4.53
CA LEU A 128 3.18 -10.48 3.57
C LEU A 128 1.94 -10.07 2.77
N HIS A 129 1.77 -8.77 2.57
CA HIS A 129 0.64 -8.20 1.85
C HIS A 129 1.04 -6.98 1.02
N GLY A 130 0.14 -6.54 0.15
CA GLY A 130 0.20 -5.25 -0.54
C GLY A 130 -1.01 -4.40 -0.16
N HIS A 131 -1.64 -3.78 -1.15
CA HIS A 131 -2.95 -3.11 -1.12
C HIS A 131 -3.05 -1.86 -0.25
N SER A 132 -2.28 -1.80 0.84
CA SER A 132 -2.41 -0.73 1.82
C SER A 132 -1.54 0.48 1.51
N HIS A 133 -0.57 0.33 0.61
CA HIS A 133 0.39 1.37 0.23
C HIS A 133 1.05 2.02 1.45
N GLY A 134 1.42 1.20 2.45
CA GLY A 134 2.03 1.64 3.70
C GLY A 134 1.11 2.40 4.66
N ARG A 135 -0.21 2.43 4.43
CA ARG A 135 -1.17 3.22 5.22
C ARG A 135 -1.66 2.48 6.47
N LEU A 136 -1.46 1.16 6.57
CA LEU A 136 -1.88 0.40 7.75
C LEU A 136 -0.93 0.61 8.93
N LYS A 137 -1.52 0.64 10.14
CA LYS A 137 -0.74 0.64 11.38
C LYS A 137 0.04 -0.68 11.49
N PRO A 138 1.36 -0.65 11.72
CA PRO A 138 2.15 -1.86 11.86
C PRO A 138 1.65 -2.75 13.00
N ILE A 139 1.40 -4.03 12.70
CA ILE A 139 1.17 -5.09 13.72
C ILE A 139 2.29 -6.14 13.67
N PRO A 140 2.58 -6.88 14.74
CA PRO A 140 3.64 -7.88 14.72
C PRO A 140 3.47 -8.90 13.58
N ARG A 141 4.58 -9.23 12.90
CA ARG A 141 4.64 -10.28 11.86
C ARG A 141 3.77 -10.06 10.61
N GLN A 142 3.26 -8.84 10.41
CA GLN A 142 2.59 -8.43 9.18
C GLN A 142 3.40 -7.35 8.48
N TYR A 143 3.65 -7.50 7.18
CA TYR A 143 4.47 -6.56 6.43
C TYR A 143 3.86 -6.25 5.07
N ASP A 144 3.82 -4.96 4.77
CA ASP A 144 3.46 -4.45 3.44
C ASP A 144 4.70 -4.55 2.54
N VAL A 145 4.62 -5.28 1.45
CA VAL A 145 5.66 -5.41 0.42
C VAL A 145 5.35 -4.59 -0.83
N GLY A 146 4.28 -3.79 -0.80
CA GLY A 146 3.94 -2.86 -1.86
C GLY A 146 5.05 -1.86 -2.13
N VAL A 147 5.24 -1.51 -3.39
CA VAL A 147 6.30 -0.60 -3.85
C VAL A 147 6.31 0.74 -3.10
N ASP A 148 5.15 1.24 -2.67
CA ASP A 148 5.03 2.49 -1.91
C ASP A 148 5.58 2.37 -0.47
N ALA A 149 5.56 1.16 0.11
CA ALA A 149 6.12 0.89 1.43
C ALA A 149 7.61 0.54 1.38
N GLN A 150 8.12 0.11 0.22
CA GLN A 150 9.45 -0.48 0.04
C GLN A 150 10.39 0.33 -0.86
N GLY A 151 9.95 1.49 -1.37
CA GLY A 151 10.81 2.36 -2.17
C GLY A 151 10.98 1.90 -3.62
N LEU A 152 9.90 1.41 -4.24
CA LEU A 152 9.82 1.06 -5.66
C LEU A 152 10.67 -0.14 -6.12
N SER A 153 11.23 -0.91 -5.18
CA SER A 153 12.03 -2.10 -5.50
C SER A 153 11.43 -3.37 -4.87
N PRO A 154 11.54 -4.53 -5.53
CA PRO A 154 11.40 -5.82 -4.87
C PRO A 154 12.37 -5.95 -3.70
N VAL A 155 11.92 -6.63 -2.63
CA VAL A 155 12.67 -6.76 -1.37
C VAL A 155 12.79 -8.21 -0.94
N THR A 156 13.91 -8.56 -0.32
CA THR A 156 14.12 -9.88 0.29
C THR A 156 13.44 -9.98 1.66
N LEU A 157 13.23 -11.21 2.15
CA LEU A 157 12.68 -11.43 3.49
C LEU A 157 13.53 -10.75 4.58
N ASP A 158 14.86 -10.89 4.51
CA ASP A 158 15.77 -10.24 5.45
C ASP A 158 15.64 -8.71 5.44
N ALA A 159 15.55 -8.09 4.27
CA ALA A 159 15.35 -6.64 4.16
C ALA A 159 14.03 -6.18 4.82
N ILE A 160 12.94 -6.92 4.58
CA ILE A 160 11.64 -6.68 5.21
C ILE A 160 11.75 -6.71 6.74
N LEU A 161 12.46 -7.71 7.28
CA LEU A 161 12.61 -7.91 8.72
C LEU A 161 13.50 -6.85 9.40
N VAL A 162 14.55 -6.37 8.72
CA VAL A 162 15.45 -5.33 9.22
C VAL A 162 14.79 -3.95 9.24
N SER A 163 14.02 -3.60 8.20
CA SER A 163 13.36 -2.29 8.06
C SER A 163 12.44 -1.91 9.24
N ARG A 164 12.00 -2.88 10.04
CA ARG A 164 11.21 -2.65 11.26
C ARG A 164 12.04 -2.33 12.50
N ARG A 165 13.29 -2.77 12.58
CA ARG A 165 14.14 -2.51 13.76
C ARG A 165 14.52 -1.03 13.87
N GLY A 166 14.71 -0.33 12.74
CA GLY A 166 15.05 1.09 12.71
C GLY A 166 13.88 2.06 12.99
N ARG A 167 12.62 1.60 12.91
CA ARG A 167 11.43 2.43 13.19
C ARG A 167 10.94 2.36 14.65
N GLY A 168 11.58 1.53 15.48
CA GLY A 168 11.26 1.34 16.89
C GLY A 168 12.05 2.24 17.87
N THR A 169 13.06 2.97 17.38
CA THR A 169 13.79 3.96 18.18
C THR A 169 13.32 5.34 17.75
N GLY A 170 12.55 6.01 18.61
CA GLY A 170 11.92 7.29 18.31
C GLY A 170 12.90 8.35 17.83
N ALA A 171 12.80 8.73 16.55
CA ALA A 171 13.26 10.03 16.11
C ALA A 171 12.27 11.06 16.66
N GLY A 172 12.67 11.71 17.77
CA GLY A 172 11.96 12.85 18.32
C GLY A 172 11.68 13.87 17.22
N ARG A 173 10.42 14.25 17.09
CA ARG A 173 10.00 15.36 16.24
C ARG A 173 10.76 16.61 16.69
N PRO A 174 11.56 17.29 15.86
CA PRO A 174 12.08 18.59 16.26
C PRO A 174 10.88 19.51 16.48
N GLN A 175 10.76 20.05 17.69
CA GLN A 175 9.83 21.13 17.96
C GLN A 175 10.23 22.28 17.03
N ALA A 176 9.35 22.62 16.10
CA ALA A 176 9.46 23.89 15.40
C ALA A 176 9.38 24.99 16.46
N GLY A 177 10.48 25.70 16.65
CA GLY A 177 10.53 26.88 17.51
C GLY A 177 9.46 27.86 17.07
N THR A 178 8.62 28.24 18.02
CA THR A 178 7.65 29.32 17.89
C THR A 178 8.42 30.59 17.49
N PRO A 179 8.10 31.27 16.38
CA PRO A 179 8.67 32.59 16.15
C PRO A 179 8.10 33.56 17.19
N ASP A 180 9.00 34.31 17.80
CA ASP A 180 8.71 35.32 18.81
C ASP A 180 7.70 36.34 18.25
N ARG A 181 6.57 36.50 18.95
CA ARG A 181 5.54 37.47 18.60
C ARG A 181 5.87 38.77 19.33
N PRO A 182 6.02 39.93 18.66
CA PRO A 182 6.24 41.18 19.36
C PRO A 182 4.96 41.55 20.12
N THR A 183 5.15 41.94 21.38
CA THR A 183 4.12 42.49 22.27
C THR A 183 3.57 43.80 21.72
N PRO A 184 2.25 43.97 21.54
CA PRO A 184 1.68 45.31 21.45
C PRO A 184 1.44 45.86 22.86
N GLU A 185 1.83 47.12 23.01
CA GLU A 185 1.68 47.95 24.20
C GLU A 185 0.20 48.15 24.57
N ARG A 186 -0.02 48.38 25.87
CA ARG A 186 -1.33 48.65 26.48
C ARG A 186 -1.79 50.06 26.12
N GLU A 187 -3.01 50.19 25.62
CA GLU A 187 -3.84 51.37 25.89
C GLU A 187 -5.18 50.92 26.47
N ALA A 188 -5.60 51.62 27.52
CA ALA A 188 -6.83 51.44 28.26
C ALA A 188 -7.96 52.25 27.61
N ASP A 189 -9.18 51.73 27.63
CA ASP A 189 -10.25 52.19 28.54
C ASP A 189 -11.66 51.89 27.99
N ALA A 190 -12.59 51.74 28.94
CA ALA A 190 -14.03 51.97 28.87
C ALA A 190 -14.96 51.00 28.10
N GLY A 191 -15.74 50.25 28.87
CA GLY A 191 -17.19 50.54 28.95
C GLY A 191 -18.18 49.64 28.20
N ALA A 192 -19.11 49.10 28.99
CA ALA A 192 -20.53 48.85 28.70
C ALA A 192 -21.01 47.53 28.04
N GLU A 193 -21.77 46.79 28.87
CA GLU A 193 -23.12 46.24 28.65
C GLU A 193 -23.39 45.09 27.64
N THR A 194 -23.88 43.98 28.22
CA THR A 194 -24.69 42.88 27.63
C THR A 194 -26.05 43.36 27.09
N PRO A 195 -26.69 42.71 26.08
CA PRO A 195 -27.49 41.50 26.34
C PRO A 195 -27.67 40.45 25.21
N THR A 196 -27.89 39.21 25.67
CA THR A 196 -28.79 38.12 25.21
C THR A 196 -29.27 37.98 23.75
N ALA A 197 -29.09 36.78 23.17
CA ALA A 197 -30.04 36.10 22.28
C ALA A 197 -29.68 34.60 22.19
N GLN A 198 -30.39 33.69 22.86
CA GLN A 198 -31.45 32.84 22.28
C GLN A 198 -31.20 32.42 20.83
N ASN A 199 -30.87 31.14 20.61
CA ASN A 199 -31.22 30.46 19.37
C ASN A 199 -31.87 29.10 19.68
N SER A 200 -33.11 29.00 19.24
CA SER A 200 -34.05 27.91 19.38
C SER A 200 -33.88 26.90 18.24
N GLY A 201 -34.39 25.68 18.48
CA GLY A 201 -34.83 24.64 17.54
C GLY A 201 -34.29 24.61 16.10
N THR A 202 -34.04 23.45 15.51
CA THR A 202 -35.10 22.46 15.32
C THR A 202 -34.51 21.16 14.78
N LYS A 203 -34.88 20.04 15.41
CA LYS A 203 -34.68 18.66 14.91
C LYS A 203 -35.38 18.49 13.56
N ARG A 204 -34.66 18.08 12.52
CA ARG A 204 -35.26 17.44 11.33
C ARG A 204 -35.08 15.92 11.40
N ARG A 205 -36.22 15.24 11.59
CA ARG A 205 -36.39 13.79 11.52
C ARG A 205 -36.13 13.30 10.09
N ARG A 206 -35.44 12.16 9.97
CA ARG A 206 -35.33 11.38 8.73
C ARG A 206 -36.61 10.55 8.51
N PRO A 207 -37.13 10.44 7.28
CA PRO A 207 -38.23 9.53 6.99
C PRO A 207 -37.75 8.08 6.92
N ARG A 208 -38.64 7.19 7.36
CA ARG A 208 -38.53 5.73 7.47
C ARG A 208 -38.64 5.12 6.07
N ALA A 209 -37.69 4.27 5.67
CA ALA A 209 -37.82 3.44 4.48
C ALA A 209 -38.64 2.19 4.81
N THR A 210 -39.73 1.99 4.06
CA THR A 210 -40.50 0.75 4.01
C THR A 210 -39.84 -0.19 3.00
N GLY A 211 -39.26 -1.29 3.48
CA GLY A 211 -38.73 -2.37 2.65
C GLY A 211 -39.65 -3.57 2.74
N SER A 212 -40.26 -3.90 1.61
CA SER A 212 -41.10 -5.06 1.35
C SER A 212 -40.24 -6.34 1.27
N GLU A 213 -40.76 -7.44 1.82
CA GLU A 213 -40.25 -8.81 1.67
C GLU A 213 -40.30 -9.29 0.21
N PRO A 214 -39.44 -10.24 -0.21
CA PRO A 214 -39.77 -11.15 -1.29
C PRO A 214 -40.21 -12.53 -0.74
N SER A 215 -41.26 -13.04 -1.36
CA SER A 215 -41.74 -14.42 -1.24
C SER A 215 -41.16 -15.28 -2.37
N ALA A 216 -40.85 -16.54 -2.02
CA ALA A 216 -40.56 -17.72 -2.84
C ALA A 216 -39.33 -17.73 -3.74
#